data_AF-A0AAN8F9V2-F1
#
_entry.id   AF-A0AAN8F9V2-F1
#
_cell.length_a   1.000
_cell.length_b   1.000
_cell.length_c   1.000
_cell.angle_alpha   90.00
_cell.angle_beta   90.00
_cell.angle_gamma   90.00
#
_symmetry.space_group_name_H-M   'P 1'
#
loop_
_entity.id
_entity.type
_entity.pdbx_description
1 polymer ?
#
loop_
_entity_poly.entity_id
_entity_poly.type
_entity_poly.pdbx_seq_one_letter_code
_entity_poly.pdbx_strand_id
1 'polypeptide(L)'
;MDPEHCEFLAEDEMIQIIPRRNVPVLHLVCGDVGPLEAGIPVKVPLWLAVDLRRKHHCEIVLKVLIQDLWDKREAKLRTSSLKLLSQHSHVHVRLDAVQPLEVSSIRPNLSACKHIGRLVRNLHNVQPD
;
A
#
# COMPACT_ATOMS: atom_id res chain seq x y z
N MET A 1 -12.15 1.70 -2.10
CA MET A 1 -10.84 1.59 -1.47
C MET A 1 -10.19 2.95 -1.48
N ASP A 2 -10.60 3.64 -0.44
CA ASP A 2 -10.02 4.78 0.24
C ASP A 2 -8.70 4.38 0.94
N PRO A 3 -7.79 5.33 1.19
CA PRO A 3 -6.52 5.08 1.86
C PRO A 3 -6.70 4.47 3.26
N GLU A 4 -7.69 4.93 4.04
CA GLU A 4 -7.94 4.46 5.40
C GLU A 4 -8.24 2.95 5.42
N HIS A 5 -9.01 2.46 4.46
CA HIS A 5 -9.29 1.04 4.33
C HIS A 5 -8.04 0.23 3.91
N CYS A 6 -7.14 0.82 3.13
CA CYS A 6 -5.87 0.17 2.80
C CYS A 6 -4.94 0.09 4.01
N GLU A 7 -4.93 1.12 4.86
CA GLU A 7 -4.19 1.14 6.12
C GLU A 7 -4.72 0.07 7.08
N PHE A 8 -6.04 -0.02 7.27
CA PHE A 8 -6.66 -1.04 8.09
C PHE A 8 -6.27 -2.46 7.67
N LEU A 9 -6.30 -2.76 6.36
CA LEU A 9 -5.88 -4.08 5.88
C LEU A 9 -4.38 -4.35 6.05
N ALA A 10 -3.55 -3.30 6.08
CA ALA A 10 -2.12 -3.43 6.29
C ALA A 10 -1.76 -3.69 7.77
N GLU A 11 -2.68 -3.48 8.70
CA GLU A 11 -2.44 -3.67 10.14
C GLU A 11 -2.13 -5.12 10.53
N ASP A 12 -2.62 -6.08 9.75
CA ASP A 12 -2.39 -7.51 9.97
C ASP A 12 -1.01 -7.99 9.49
N GLU A 13 -0.24 -7.13 8.81
CA GLU A 13 1.10 -7.48 8.34
C GLU A 13 2.06 -7.73 9.52
N MET A 14 2.79 -8.84 9.44
CA MET A 14 3.72 -9.27 10.49
C MET A 14 5.07 -8.56 10.31
N ILE A 15 5.38 -7.64 11.23
CA ILE A 15 6.63 -6.87 11.19
C ILE A 15 7.56 -7.23 12.35
N GLN A 16 8.86 -7.04 12.12
CA GLN A 16 9.89 -7.33 13.11
C GLN A 16 10.12 -6.15 14.05
N ILE A 17 10.07 -6.42 15.35
CA ILE A 17 10.39 -5.48 16.42
C ILE A 17 11.48 -6.05 17.32
N ILE A 18 12.16 -5.18 18.07
CA ILE A 18 13.03 -5.54 19.18
C ILE A 18 12.36 -5.03 20.47
N PRO A 19 11.82 -5.91 21.32
CA PRO A 19 11.24 -5.53 22.61
C PRO A 19 12.32 -4.94 23.53
N ARG A 20 11.92 -3.98 24.37
CA ARG A 20 12.78 -3.37 25.40
C ARG A 20 12.51 -3.94 26.79
N ARG A 21 11.43 -4.71 26.95
CA ARG A 21 11.00 -5.34 28.20
C ARG A 21 10.51 -6.75 27.91
N ASN A 22 10.62 -7.60 28.92
CA ASN A 22 10.03 -8.92 28.88
C ASN A 22 8.52 -8.80 29.03
N VAL A 23 7.76 -9.37 28.09
CA VAL A 23 6.30 -9.45 28.14
C VAL A 23 5.91 -10.91 28.00
N PRO A 24 5.06 -11.44 28.89
CA PRO A 24 4.54 -12.79 28.76
C PRO A 24 3.71 -12.93 27.47
N VAL A 25 3.30 -14.16 27.15
CA VAL A 25 2.38 -14.40 26.04
C VAL A 25 1.12 -13.56 26.23
N LEU A 26 0.76 -12.81 25.19
CA LEU A 26 -0.48 -12.05 25.10
C LEU A 26 -1.53 -12.92 24.43
N HIS A 27 -2.59 -13.25 25.17
CA HIS A 27 -3.74 -13.99 24.63
C HIS A 27 -4.74 -13.00 24.02
N LEU A 28 -4.81 -12.94 22.69
CA LEU A 28 -5.69 -12.04 21.96
C LEU A 28 -6.83 -12.82 21.28
N VAL A 29 -7.88 -12.12 20.88
CA VAL A 29 -9.04 -12.72 20.19
C VAL A 29 -8.62 -13.48 18.92
N CYS A 30 -7.61 -12.97 18.22
CA CYS A 30 -7.14 -13.53 16.96
C CYS A 30 -5.90 -14.46 17.13
N GLY A 31 -5.55 -14.83 18.36
CA GLY A 31 -4.44 -15.73 18.66
C GLY A 31 -3.44 -15.17 19.67
N ASP A 32 -2.43 -15.98 19.95
CA ASP A 32 -1.41 -15.66 20.95
C ASP A 32 -0.20 -14.94 20.32
N VAL A 33 0.33 -13.93 21.03
CA VAL A 33 1.55 -13.24 20.62
C VAL A 33 2.58 -13.28 21.75
N GLY A 34 3.79 -13.76 21.42
CA GLY A 34 4.92 -13.83 22.35
C GLY A 34 5.32 -15.25 22.73
N PRO A 35 6.14 -15.43 23.78
CA PRO A 35 6.64 -14.40 24.70
C PRO A 35 7.57 -13.39 24.02
N LEU A 36 7.56 -12.14 24.49
CA LEU A 36 8.44 -11.09 23.97
C LEU A 36 9.62 -10.92 24.95
N GLU A 37 10.82 -11.27 24.51
CA GLU A 37 12.04 -11.13 25.31
C GLU A 37 12.81 -9.86 24.93
N ALA A 38 13.28 -9.12 25.92
CA ALA A 38 14.00 -7.88 25.70
C ALA A 38 15.29 -8.12 24.90
N GLY A 39 15.49 -7.33 23.85
CA GLY A 39 16.64 -7.45 22.96
C GLY A 39 16.54 -8.57 21.92
N ILE A 40 15.54 -9.46 22.00
CA ILE A 40 15.36 -10.55 21.03
C ILE A 40 14.39 -10.10 19.94
N PRO A 41 14.81 -10.07 18.65
CA PRO A 41 13.91 -9.70 17.58
C PRO A 41 12.77 -10.71 17.41
N VAL A 42 11.54 -10.20 17.28
CA VAL A 42 10.32 -11.01 17.17
C VAL A 42 9.35 -10.37 16.19
N LYS A 43 8.58 -11.21 15.47
CA LYS A 43 7.54 -10.73 14.55
C LYS A 43 6.21 -10.61 15.28
N VAL A 44 5.58 -9.46 15.14
CA VAL A 44 4.24 -9.17 15.67
C VAL A 44 3.40 -8.44 14.61
N PRO A 45 2.07 -8.46 14.70
CA PRO A 45 1.23 -7.67 13.82
C PRO A 45 1.57 -6.17 13.91
N LEU A 46 1.44 -5.44 12.80
CA LEU A 46 1.77 -4.02 12.70
C LEU A 46 1.03 -3.18 13.72
N TRP A 47 -0.27 -3.42 13.93
CA TRP A 47 -1.06 -2.69 14.92
C TRP A 47 -0.46 -2.82 16.34
N LEU A 48 0.01 -4.02 16.71
CA LEU A 48 0.59 -4.28 18.02
C LEU A 48 1.97 -3.65 18.15
N ALA A 49 2.78 -3.72 17.09
CA ALA A 49 4.08 -3.06 17.04
C ALA A 49 3.95 -1.53 17.21
N VAL A 50 2.94 -0.91 16.58
CA VAL A 50 2.67 0.53 16.72
C VAL A 50 2.25 0.88 18.15
N ASP A 51 1.35 0.09 18.77
CA ASP A 51 0.93 0.32 20.14
C ASP A 51 2.08 0.15 21.15
N LEU A 52 2.92 -0.89 21.00
CA LEU A 52 4.10 -1.11 21.82
C LEU A 52 5.15 0.00 21.64
N ARG A 53 5.34 0.50 20.41
CA ARG A 53 6.24 1.63 20.13
C ARG A 53 5.76 2.92 20.79
N ARG A 54 4.45 3.22 20.74
CA ARG A 54 3.86 4.40 21.40
C ARG A 54 4.07 4.36 22.91
N LYS A 55 4.08 3.17 23.50
CA LYS A 55 4.40 2.93 24.92
C LYS A 55 5.91 2.90 25.21
N HIS A 56 6.77 3.14 24.22
CA HIS A 56 8.22 3.03 24.30
C HIS A 56 8.73 1.63 24.72
N HIS A 57 7.97 0.57 24.46
CA HIS A 57 8.26 -0.80 24.85
C HIS A 57 9.01 -1.61 23.79
N CYS A 58 9.14 -1.10 22.56
CA CYS A 58 9.90 -1.76 21.51
C CYS A 58 10.54 -0.74 20.57
N GLU A 59 11.45 -1.24 19.75
CA GLU A 59 11.95 -0.56 18.56
C GLU A 59 11.47 -1.31 17.32
N ILE A 60 10.89 -0.60 16.36
CA ILE A 60 10.49 -1.18 15.08
C ILE A 60 11.74 -1.22 14.19
N VAL A 61 12.07 -2.39 13.63
CA VAL A 61 13.31 -2.61 12.86
C VAL A 61 13.24 -2.00 11.44
N LEU A 62 12.13 -1.36 11.08
CA LEU A 62 11.94 -0.68 9.79
C LEU A 62 12.63 0.69 9.78
N LYS A 63 13.94 0.67 9.57
CA LYS A 63 14.72 1.88 9.35
C LYS A 63 14.89 2.10 7.84
N VAL A 64 14.36 3.21 7.35
CA VAL A 64 14.69 3.86 6.06
C VAL A 64 14.05 3.27 4.79
N LEU A 65 13.83 1.96 4.68
CA LEU A 65 13.41 1.39 3.38
C LEU A 65 11.97 1.73 2.93
N ILE A 66 11.04 2.04 3.84
CA ILE A 66 9.62 2.21 3.47
C ILE A 66 9.40 3.46 2.61
N GLN A 67 9.95 4.60 3.03
CA GLN A 67 9.72 5.87 2.33
C GLN A 67 10.41 5.87 0.96
N ASP A 68 11.66 5.42 0.90
CA ASP A 68 12.38 5.25 -0.37
C ASP A 68 11.68 4.25 -1.31
N LEU A 69 11.11 3.17 -0.77
CA LEU A 69 10.37 2.18 -1.55
C LEU A 69 9.07 2.79 -2.08
N TRP A 70 8.35 3.54 -1.25
CA TRP A 70 7.13 4.24 -1.65
C TRP A 70 7.41 5.24 -2.77
N ASP A 71 8.41 6.11 -2.59
CA ASP A 71 8.78 7.12 -3.58
C ASP A 71 9.18 6.48 -4.92
N LYS A 72 9.96 5.40 -4.88
CA LYS A 72 10.34 4.64 -6.09
C LYS A 72 9.12 4.02 -6.79
N ARG A 73 8.17 3.48 -6.04
CA ARG A 73 6.95 2.86 -6.57
C ARG A 73 6.02 3.91 -7.16
N GLU A 74 5.82 5.01 -6.46
CA GLU A 74 5.00 6.14 -6.91
C GLU A 74 5.56 6.78 -8.18
N ALA A 75 6.89 6.98 -8.26
CA ALA A 75 7.56 7.50 -9.46
C ALA A 75 7.39 6.57 -10.68
N LYS A 76 7.53 5.25 -10.49
CA LYS A 76 7.29 4.27 -11.56
C LYS A 76 5.84 4.28 -12.03
N LEU A 77 4.90 4.31 -11.09
CA LEU A 77 3.47 4.31 -11.39
C LEU A 77 3.04 5.58 -12.14
N ARG A 78 3.53 6.76 -11.73
CA ARG A 78 3.31 8.01 -12.46
C ARG A 78 3.85 7.95 -13.88
N THR A 79 5.11 7.52 -14.04
CA THR A 79 5.75 7.41 -15.36
C THR A 79 4.99 6.43 -16.27
N SER A 80 4.53 5.30 -15.72
CA SER A 80 3.71 4.32 -16.44
C SER A 80 2.35 4.91 -16.86
N SER A 81 1.69 5.63 -15.95
CA SER A 81 0.41 6.29 -16.21
C SER A 81 0.52 7.33 -17.33
N LEU A 82 1.61 8.09 -17.37
CA LEU A 82 1.87 9.07 -18.43
C LEU A 82 2.11 8.39 -19.79
N LYS A 83 2.89 7.30 -19.80
CA LYS A 83 3.12 6.51 -21.02
C LYS A 83 1.83 5.92 -21.57
N LEU A 84 0.96 5.41 -20.69
CA LEU A 84 -0.37 4.91 -21.08
C LEU A 84 -1.17 5.99 -21.82
N LEU A 85 -1.26 7.19 -21.24
CA LEU A 85 -2.03 8.29 -21.83
C LEU A 85 -1.48 8.74 -23.19
N SER A 86 -0.17 8.61 -23.41
CA SER A 86 0.45 8.92 -24.69
C SER A 86 0.23 7.88 -25.78
N GLN A 87 -0.28 6.68 -25.44
CA GLN A 87 -0.58 5.64 -26.41
C GLN A 87 -1.97 5.84 -27.02
N HIS A 88 -2.03 6.26 -28.29
CA HIS A 88 -3.27 6.55 -29.00
C HIS A 88 -4.03 5.30 -29.50
N SER A 89 -3.43 4.10 -29.44
CA SER A 89 -3.95 2.87 -30.06
C SER A 89 -4.50 1.81 -29.10
N HIS A 90 -4.16 1.85 -27.81
CA HIS A 90 -4.51 0.78 -26.85
C HIS A 90 -5.36 1.32 -25.70
N VAL A 91 -6.54 0.73 -25.50
CA VAL A 91 -7.50 1.07 -24.42
C VAL A 91 -7.38 0.11 -23.22
N HIS A 92 -6.34 -0.73 -23.21
CA HIS A 92 -6.09 -1.72 -22.15
C HIS A 92 -4.66 -1.58 -21.64
N VAL A 93 -4.48 -1.78 -20.33
CA VAL A 93 -3.16 -1.83 -19.70
C VAL A 93 -3.13 -2.96 -18.69
N ARG A 94 -2.03 -3.70 -18.70
CA ARG A 94 -1.75 -4.72 -17.71
C ARG A 94 -0.96 -4.06 -16.58
N LEU A 95 -1.49 -4.16 -15.37
CA LEU A 95 -0.88 -3.65 -14.14
C LEU A 95 -0.46 -4.84 -13.29
N ASP A 96 0.78 -5.29 -13.46
CA ASP A 96 1.34 -6.36 -12.64
C ASP A 96 1.91 -5.78 -11.33
N ALA A 97 1.71 -6.52 -10.22
CA ALA A 97 2.28 -6.21 -8.91
C ALA A 97 1.91 -4.83 -8.32
N VAL A 98 0.80 -4.22 -8.74
CA VAL A 98 0.27 -2.98 -8.15
C VAL A 98 -0.55 -3.30 -6.90
N GLN A 99 -0.20 -2.67 -5.79
CA GLN A 99 -0.85 -2.83 -4.49
C GLN A 99 -2.10 -1.94 -4.36
N PRO A 100 -3.04 -2.29 -3.45
CA PRO A 100 -4.28 -1.52 -3.26
C PRO A 100 -4.08 -0.02 -2.99
N LEU A 101 -3.08 0.34 -2.18
CA LEU A 101 -2.76 1.74 -1.85
C LEU A 101 -2.19 2.52 -3.04
N GLU A 102 -1.50 1.83 -3.94
CA GLU A 102 -1.02 2.41 -5.21
C GLU A 102 -2.23 2.70 -6.13
N VAL A 103 -3.19 1.76 -6.21
CA VAL A 103 -4.42 1.94 -7.01
C VAL A 103 -5.32 3.04 -6.43
N SER A 104 -5.45 3.13 -5.10
CA SER A 104 -6.24 4.21 -4.47
C SER A 104 -5.67 5.58 -4.80
N SER A 105 -4.34 5.72 -4.79
CA SER A 105 -3.62 6.97 -5.06
C SER A 105 -3.80 7.47 -6.49
N ILE A 106 -3.88 6.58 -7.48
CA ILE A 106 -4.07 6.96 -8.90
C ILE A 106 -5.53 6.94 -9.38
N ARG A 107 -6.48 6.64 -8.49
CA ARG A 107 -7.91 6.53 -8.82
C ARG A 107 -8.47 7.75 -9.57
N PRO A 108 -8.14 9.02 -9.23
CA PRO A 108 -8.59 10.18 -10.00
C PRO A 108 -8.09 10.18 -11.44
N ASN A 109 -6.88 9.70 -11.69
CA ASN A 109 -6.33 9.62 -13.05
C ASN A 109 -7.05 8.54 -13.86
N LEU A 110 -7.29 7.37 -13.26
CA LEU A 110 -8.03 6.29 -13.92
C LEU A 110 -9.47 6.70 -14.25
N SER A 111 -10.13 7.48 -13.38
CA SER A 111 -11.47 8.01 -13.66
C SER A 111 -11.45 9.02 -14.81
N ALA A 112 -10.42 9.87 -14.91
CA ALA A 112 -10.22 10.75 -16.05
C ALA A 112 -9.99 9.97 -17.36
N CYS A 113 -9.18 8.91 -17.35
CA CYS A 113 -8.99 8.02 -18.50
C CYS A 113 -10.30 7.43 -19.01
N LYS A 114 -11.23 7.05 -18.11
CA LYS A 114 -12.57 6.56 -18.48
C LYS A 114 -13.38 7.61 -19.25
N HIS A 115 -13.28 8.88 -18.86
CA HIS A 115 -13.95 9.99 -19.56
C HIS A 115 -13.33 10.22 -20.93
N ILE A 116 -11.99 10.25 -21.03
CA ILE A 116 -11.27 10.37 -22.32
C ILE A 116 -11.69 9.24 -23.25
N GLY A 117 -11.70 7.99 -22.78
CA GLY A 117 -12.12 6.84 -23.58
C GLY A 117 -13.61 6.87 -24.00
N ARG A 118 -14.47 7.62 -23.31
CA ARG A 118 -15.85 7.89 -23.76
C ARG A 118 -15.86 8.93 -24.87
N LEU A 119 -15.12 10.02 -24.71
CA LEU A 119 -15.03 11.09 -25.72
C LEU A 119 -14.44 10.58 -27.04
N VAL A 120 -13.35 9.80 -26.99
CA VAL A 120 -12.73 9.20 -28.19
C VAL A 120 -13.70 8.25 -28.91
N ARG A 121 -14.43 7.42 -28.17
CA ARG A 121 -15.46 6.55 -28.77
C ARG A 121 -16.57 7.35 -29.42
N ASN A 122 -17.04 8.41 -28.76
CA ASN A 122 -18.07 9.27 -29.33
C ASN A 122 -17.56 9.94 -30.61
N LEU A 123 -16.33 10.44 -30.63
CA LEU A 123 -15.71 11.02 -31.82
C LEU A 123 -15.68 10.04 -33.00
N HIS A 124 -15.27 8.79 -32.77
CA HIS A 124 -15.26 7.76 -33.83
C HIS A 124 -16.67 7.37 -34.31
N ASN A 125 -17.70 7.52 -33.48
CA ASN A 125 -19.08 7.26 -33.84
C ASN A 125 -19.77 8.43 -34.57
N VAL A 126 -19.16 9.63 -34.56
CA VAL A 126 -19.58 10.76 -35.41
C VAL A 126 -18.89 10.59 -36.75
N GLN A 127 -19.50 9.82 -37.65
CA GLN A 127 -19.11 9.82 -39.06
C GLN A 127 -19.47 11.18 -39.68
N PRO A 128 -18.57 11.87 -40.39
CA PRO A 128 -18.94 13.05 -41.19
C PRO A 128 -19.78 12.59 -42.38
N ASP A 129 -20.91 13.26 -42.60
CA ASP A 129 -21.71 13.16 -43.84
C ASP A 129 -20.89 13.49 -45.09
#